data_AF-A0A925VFQ9-F1
#
_entry.id   AF-A0A925VFQ9-F1
#
_cell.length_a   1.000
_cell.length_b   1.000
_cell.length_c   1.000
_cell.angle_alpha   90.00
_cell.angle_beta   90.00
_cell.angle_gamma   90.00
#
_symmetry.space_group_name_H-M   'P 1'
#
loop_
_entity.id
_entity.type
_entity.pdbx_description
1 polymer ?
#
loop_
_entity_poly.entity_id
_entity_poly.type
_entity_poly.pdbx_seq_one_letter_code
_entity_poly.pdbx_strand_id
1 'polypeptide(L)'
;MQHPIYSNEFIMYAQVTRANWYCAPHAHQCYELLYVFEGQCRIGTAGGTYVAQPHDLVLFRPYQWHEETLLSDVYAIICLRFPSEFVDQHRVPLPDDTLLPTVTALPPNQEFRALLDRIVAEYQGRDEYARAMIGTYLFQFAVLLQRAL
;
A
#
# COMPACT_ATOMS: atom_id res chain seq x y z
N MET A 1 -7.13 -23.60 -6.57
CA MET A 1 -5.67 -23.56 -6.31
C MET A 1 -5.49 -22.76 -5.02
N GLN A 2 -4.79 -23.27 -4.01
CA GLN A 2 -4.50 -22.48 -2.80
C GLN A 2 -3.27 -21.62 -3.10
N HIS A 3 -3.40 -20.31 -2.92
CA HIS A 3 -2.31 -19.35 -3.05
C HIS A 3 -1.59 -19.22 -1.71
N PRO A 4 -0.27 -18.96 -1.69
CA PRO A 4 0.44 -18.73 -0.45
C PRO A 4 -0.17 -17.54 0.31
N ILE A 5 -0.33 -17.73 1.62
CA ILE A 5 -0.71 -16.66 2.55
C ILE A 5 0.53 -16.36 3.39
N TYR A 6 1.04 -15.14 3.27
CA TYR A 6 2.19 -14.68 4.05
C TYR A 6 1.77 -14.21 5.44
N SER A 7 2.74 -14.20 6.35
CA SER A 7 2.57 -13.84 7.75
C SER A 7 2.04 -12.42 7.95
N ASN A 8 1.62 -12.12 9.18
CA ASN A 8 1.29 -10.76 9.60
C ASN A 8 2.56 -9.89 9.66
N GLU A 9 2.78 -9.03 8.66
CA GLU A 9 4.01 -8.25 8.47
C GLU A 9 3.87 -6.80 8.94
N PHE A 10 4.99 -6.20 9.39
CA PHE A 10 5.11 -4.76 9.62
C PHE A 10 6.38 -4.25 8.93
N ILE A 11 6.26 -3.84 7.67
CA ILE A 11 7.39 -3.41 6.83
C ILE A 11 7.01 -2.18 6.01
N MET A 12 7.96 -1.28 5.77
CA MET A 12 7.74 -0.02 5.06
C MET A 12 8.98 0.26 4.20
N TYR A 13 8.83 0.40 2.88
CA TYR A 13 9.98 0.68 2.00
C TYR A 13 9.56 1.31 0.67
N ALA A 14 10.52 1.98 0.03
CA ALA A 14 10.41 2.35 -1.38
C ALA A 14 11.10 1.28 -2.24
N GLN A 15 10.50 0.92 -3.36
CA GLN A 15 11.03 -0.07 -4.28
C GLN A 15 10.95 0.44 -5.72
N VAL A 16 12.00 0.13 -6.49
CA VAL A 16 12.02 0.29 -7.95
C VAL A 16 12.24 -1.07 -8.56
N THR A 17 11.30 -1.49 -9.39
CA THR A 17 11.34 -2.73 -10.13
C THR A 17 11.58 -2.41 -11.61
N ARG A 18 12.37 -3.24 -12.29
CA ARG A 18 12.67 -3.10 -13.72
C ARG A 18 12.51 -4.43 -14.42
N ALA A 19 12.10 -4.38 -15.69
CA ALA A 19 12.05 -5.49 -16.66
C ALA A 19 11.22 -6.73 -16.25
N ASN A 20 10.19 -7.07 -17.04
CA ASN A 20 9.45 -8.35 -17.01
C ASN A 20 9.10 -8.91 -15.62
N TRP A 21 8.90 -8.03 -14.63
CA TRP A 21 8.62 -8.46 -13.27
C TRP A 21 7.19 -8.94 -13.13
N TYR A 22 7.04 -10.03 -12.37
CA TYR A 22 5.76 -10.63 -12.03
C TYR A 22 5.81 -11.05 -10.56
N CYS A 23 4.85 -10.57 -9.78
CA CYS A 23 4.59 -11.10 -8.45
C CYS A 23 3.52 -12.18 -8.57
N ALA A 24 3.91 -13.42 -8.31
CA ALA A 24 3.01 -14.57 -8.34
C ALA A 24 1.84 -14.38 -7.37
N PRO A 25 0.71 -15.05 -7.59
CA PRO A 25 -0.50 -14.72 -6.86
C PRO A 25 -0.40 -15.15 -5.41
N HIS A 26 -0.76 -14.26 -4.49
CA HIS A 26 -0.60 -14.43 -3.05
C HIS A 26 -1.60 -13.58 -2.25
N ALA A 27 -1.55 -13.71 -0.93
CA ALA A 27 -2.25 -12.82 0.01
C ALA A 27 -1.42 -12.65 1.29
N HIS A 28 -1.74 -11.63 2.08
CA HIS A 28 -1.10 -11.37 3.38
C HIS A 28 -2.13 -11.40 4.50
N GLN A 29 -1.72 -11.72 5.73
CA GLN A 29 -2.59 -11.58 6.92
C GLN A 29 -2.77 -10.11 7.37
N CYS A 30 -1.99 -9.19 6.79
CA CYS A 30 -2.00 -7.77 7.08
C CYS A 30 -2.59 -6.96 5.91
N TYR A 31 -2.73 -5.65 6.09
CA TYR A 31 -2.92 -4.74 4.97
C TYR A 31 -1.63 -4.63 4.16
N GLU A 32 -1.75 -4.47 2.85
CA GLU A 32 -0.67 -4.04 1.97
C GLU A 32 -1.13 -2.84 1.15
N LEU A 33 -0.40 -1.73 1.29
CA LEU A 33 -0.66 -0.47 0.64
C LEU A 33 0.50 -0.17 -0.31
N LEU A 34 0.20 0.02 -1.59
CA LEU A 34 1.15 0.46 -2.59
C LEU A 34 0.76 1.85 -3.07
N TYR A 35 1.68 2.80 -3.06
CA TYR A 35 1.52 4.09 -3.74
C TYR A 35 2.42 4.12 -4.95
N VAL A 36 1.82 4.21 -6.14
CA VAL A 36 2.54 4.20 -7.41
C VAL A 36 2.97 5.63 -7.75
N PHE A 37 4.24 5.83 -8.07
CA PHE A 37 4.77 7.14 -8.47
C PHE A 37 5.56 7.15 -9.77
N GLU A 38 5.82 5.97 -10.35
CA GLU A 38 6.38 5.83 -11.69
C GLU A 38 5.95 4.48 -12.29
N GLY A 39 5.68 4.47 -13.59
CA GLY A 39 5.34 3.25 -14.32
C GLY A 39 3.89 2.77 -14.14
N GLN A 40 3.62 1.57 -14.66
CA GLN A 40 2.31 0.94 -14.64
C GLN A 40 2.42 -0.54 -14.27
N CYS A 41 1.45 -1.01 -13.48
CA CYS A 41 1.33 -2.39 -13.09
C CYS A 41 -0.10 -2.88 -13.25
N ARG A 42 -0.28 -4.06 -13.83
CA ARG A 42 -1.57 -4.74 -13.85
C ARG A 42 -1.76 -5.49 -12.54
N ILE A 43 -2.84 -5.18 -11.84
CA ILE A 43 -3.23 -5.81 -10.58
C ILE A 43 -4.38 -6.78 -10.88
N GLY A 44 -4.15 -8.08 -10.66
CA GLY A 44 -5.19 -9.11 -10.75
C GLY A 44 -5.75 -9.44 -9.38
N THR A 45 -7.08 -9.46 -9.23
CA THR A 45 -7.77 -9.84 -7.99
C THR A 45 -9.00 -10.70 -8.29
N ALA A 46 -9.60 -11.31 -7.27
CA ALA A 46 -10.85 -12.06 -7.44
C ALA A 46 -12.01 -11.17 -7.94
N GLY A 47 -11.94 -9.87 -7.66
CA GLY A 47 -12.94 -8.87 -8.08
C GLY A 47 -12.70 -8.29 -9.48
N GLY A 48 -11.60 -8.66 -10.15
CA GLY A 48 -11.27 -8.16 -11.48
C GLY A 48 -9.81 -7.74 -11.64
N THR A 49 -9.54 -7.14 -12.80
CA THR A 49 -8.20 -6.70 -13.22
C THR A 49 -8.17 -5.18 -13.33
N TYR A 50 -7.16 -4.58 -12.73
CA TYR A 50 -6.93 -3.14 -12.71
C TYR A 50 -5.57 -2.80 -13.31
N VAL A 51 -5.39 -1.56 -13.74
CA VAL A 51 -4.07 -1.01 -14.08
C VAL A 51 -3.79 0.11 -13.10
N ALA A 52 -2.80 -0.09 -12.24
CA ALA A 52 -2.28 0.93 -11.34
C ALA A 52 -1.22 1.76 -12.07
N GLN A 53 -1.31 3.08 -11.96
CA GLN A 53 -0.45 4.06 -12.62
C GLN A 53 -0.05 5.18 -11.64
N PRO A 54 0.83 6.13 -12.02
CA PRO A 54 1.30 7.14 -11.08
C PRO A 54 0.16 7.93 -10.44
N HIS A 55 0.26 8.15 -9.13
CA HIS A 55 -0.75 8.73 -8.24
C HIS A 55 -1.91 7.80 -7.85
N ASP A 56 -1.88 6.54 -8.26
CA ASP A 56 -2.81 5.56 -7.72
C ASP A 56 -2.34 5.03 -6.36
N LEU A 57 -3.32 4.84 -5.48
CA LEU A 57 -3.22 4.04 -4.28
C LEU A 57 -3.80 2.65 -4.56
N VAL A 58 -3.00 1.63 -4.29
CA VAL A 58 -3.46 0.24 -4.25
C VAL A 58 -3.56 -0.18 -2.78
N LEU A 59 -4.72 -0.68 -2.36
CA LEU A 59 -4.91 -1.23 -1.02
C LEU A 59 -5.44 -2.66 -1.11
N PHE A 60 -4.59 -3.60 -0.70
CA PHE A 60 -4.98 -4.98 -0.42
C PHE A 60 -5.34 -5.13 1.05
N ARG A 61 -6.55 -5.62 1.30
CA ARG A 61 -7.03 -5.92 2.66
C ARG A 61 -6.50 -7.27 3.13
N PRO A 62 -6.50 -7.55 4.44
CA PRO A 62 -6.13 -8.87 4.97
C PRO A 62 -6.82 -9.99 4.20
N TYR A 63 -6.03 -10.99 3.81
CA TYR A 63 -6.41 -12.16 3.02
C TYR A 63 -6.92 -11.86 1.60
N GLN A 64 -6.81 -10.62 1.13
CA GLN A 64 -7.16 -10.30 -0.24
C GLN A 64 -6.12 -10.87 -1.20
N TRP A 65 -6.56 -11.86 -1.98
CA TRP A 65 -5.77 -12.44 -3.05
C TRP A 65 -5.47 -11.42 -4.14
N HIS A 66 -4.20 -11.37 -4.57
CA HIS A 66 -3.77 -10.54 -5.68
C HIS A 66 -2.52 -11.08 -6.38
N GLU A 67 -2.31 -10.63 -7.62
CA GLU A 67 -1.07 -10.78 -8.39
C GLU A 67 -0.73 -9.47 -9.09
N GLU A 68 0.55 -9.30 -9.44
CA GLU A 68 1.05 -8.07 -10.04
C GLU A 68 1.88 -8.38 -11.28
N THR A 69 1.56 -7.77 -12.42
CA THR A 69 2.35 -7.86 -13.65
C THR A 69 2.84 -6.47 -14.04
N LEU A 70 4.15 -6.27 -14.13
CA LEU A 70 4.73 -5.04 -14.64
C LEU A 70 4.32 -4.81 -16.10
N LEU A 71 3.85 -3.60 -16.44
CA LEU A 71 3.46 -3.21 -17.80
C LEU A 71 4.43 -2.22 -18.47
N SER A 72 5.32 -1.61 -17.70
CA SER A 72 6.30 -0.62 -18.15
C SER A 72 7.74 -1.04 -17.85
N ASP A 73 8.73 -0.37 -18.42
CA ASP A 73 10.15 -0.69 -18.19
C ASP A 73 10.58 -0.51 -16.73
N VAL A 74 9.96 0.45 -16.05
CA VAL A 74 10.18 0.82 -14.65
C VAL A 74 8.83 0.82 -13.94
N TYR A 75 8.80 0.36 -12.69
CA TYR A 75 7.68 0.55 -11.77
C TYR A 75 8.22 0.88 -10.39
N ALA A 76 7.85 2.06 -9.88
CA ALA A 76 8.34 2.57 -8.63
C ALA A 76 7.18 2.85 -7.67
N ILE A 77 7.31 2.27 -6.47
CA ILE A 77 6.26 2.27 -5.45
C ILE A 77 6.81 2.56 -4.07
N ILE A 78 5.96 3.10 -3.20
CA ILE A 78 6.10 2.93 -1.76
C ILE A 78 5.20 1.78 -1.35
N CYS A 79 5.76 0.77 -0.67
CA CYS A 79 5.04 -0.37 -0.12
C CYS A 79 5.03 -0.28 1.40
N LEU A 80 3.83 -0.28 1.98
CA LEU A 80 3.60 -0.39 3.41
C LEU A 80 2.80 -1.67 3.68
N ARG A 81 3.28 -2.51 4.58
CA ARG A 81 2.50 -3.61 5.13
C ARG A 81 2.37 -3.42 6.63
N PHE A 82 1.15 -3.51 7.13
CA PHE A 82 0.88 -3.28 8.55
C PHE A 82 -0.30 -4.13 9.05
N PRO A 83 -0.20 -4.71 10.25
CA PRO A 83 -1.25 -5.55 10.82
C PRO A 83 -2.55 -4.80 11.10
N SER A 84 -3.68 -5.52 11.12
CA SER A 84 -4.96 -4.98 11.59
C SER A 84 -4.87 -4.49 13.03
N GLU A 85 -4.12 -5.18 13.89
CA GLU A 85 -3.92 -4.77 15.28
C GLU A 85 -3.21 -3.41 15.38
N PHE A 86 -2.38 -3.07 14.39
CA PHE A 86 -1.72 -1.77 14.32
C PHE A 86 -2.71 -0.67 13.96
N VAL A 87 -3.63 -0.94 13.02
CA VAL A 87 -4.74 -0.02 12.66
C VAL A 87 -5.59 0.25 13.90
N ASP A 88 -5.97 -0.79 14.64
CA ASP A 88 -6.79 -0.69 15.84
C ASP A 88 -6.08 0.07 16.97
N GLN A 89 -4.82 -0.29 17.25
CA GLN A 89 -4.00 0.35 18.28
C GLN A 89 -3.86 1.85 18.05
N HIS A 90 -3.66 2.27 16.81
CA HIS A 90 -3.49 3.68 16.43
C HIS A 90 -4.77 4.37 15.96
N ARG A 91 -5.91 3.65 16.00
CA ARG A 91 -7.23 4.14 15.56
C ARG A 91 -7.19 4.74 14.15
N VAL A 92 -6.44 4.14 13.24
CA VAL A 92 -6.27 4.64 11.87
C VAL A 92 -7.61 4.50 11.13
N PRO A 93 -8.22 5.60 10.68
CA PRO A 93 -9.57 5.55 10.13
C PRO A 93 -9.55 5.18 8.63
N LEU A 94 -9.16 3.95 8.30
CA LEU A 94 -9.16 3.48 6.91
C LEU A 94 -10.61 3.35 6.38
N PRO A 95 -10.92 3.86 5.17
CA PRO A 95 -12.23 3.65 4.57
C PRO A 95 -12.49 2.17 4.25
N ASP A 96 -13.77 1.78 4.27
CA ASP A 96 -14.20 0.45 3.83
C ASP A 96 -14.02 0.24 2.31
N ASP A 97 -14.33 -0.95 1.84
CA ASP A 97 -14.19 -1.34 0.43
C ASP A 97 -15.19 -0.66 -0.51
N THR A 98 -16.28 -0.11 0.02
CA THR A 98 -17.25 0.64 -0.78
C THR A 98 -16.74 2.05 -1.12
N LEU A 99 -16.03 2.68 -0.18
CA LEU A 99 -15.45 4.02 -0.36
C LEU A 99 -14.04 3.99 -0.94
N LEU A 100 -13.26 2.95 -0.63
CA LEU A 100 -11.89 2.78 -1.09
C LEU A 100 -11.72 1.43 -1.80
N PRO A 101 -11.99 1.36 -3.12
CA PRO A 101 -11.75 0.16 -3.90
C PRO A 101 -10.25 -0.16 -3.94
N THR A 102 -9.91 -1.37 -4.40
CA THR A 102 -8.52 -1.86 -4.41
C THR A 102 -7.56 -0.94 -5.14
N VAL A 103 -7.97 -0.30 -6.23
CA VAL A 103 -7.18 0.73 -6.91
C VAL A 103 -7.98 2.02 -6.91
N THR A 104 -7.38 3.08 -6.38
CA THR A 104 -8.01 4.40 -6.26
C THR A 104 -7.04 5.47 -6.76
N ALA A 105 -7.48 6.26 -7.74
CA ALA A 105 -6.72 7.42 -8.19
C ALA A 105 -6.76 8.52 -7.12
N LEU A 106 -5.59 8.93 -6.64
CA LEU A 106 -5.47 10.07 -5.73
C LEU A 106 -5.26 11.37 -6.52
N PRO A 107 -5.68 12.52 -5.97
CA PRO A 107 -5.29 13.80 -6.54
C PRO A 107 -3.75 13.88 -6.60
N PRO A 108 -3.17 14.46 -7.66
CA PRO A 108 -1.71 14.51 -7.86
C PRO A 108 -1.03 15.56 -6.96
N ASN A 109 -1.36 15.55 -5.67
CA ASN A 109 -0.77 16.41 -4.67
C ASN A 109 0.49 15.75 -4.06
N GLN A 110 1.43 16.57 -3.61
CA GLN A 110 2.67 16.08 -3.00
C GLN A 110 2.46 15.61 -1.54
N GLU A 111 1.28 15.87 -0.95
CA GLU A 111 1.03 15.62 0.48
C GLU A 111 1.00 14.13 0.80
N PHE A 112 0.29 13.32 -0.01
CA PHE A 112 0.27 11.87 0.17
C PHE A 112 1.68 11.28 0.07
N ARG A 113 2.41 11.65 -0.97
CA ARG A 113 3.77 11.18 -1.19
C ARG A 113 4.70 11.56 -0.03
N ALA A 114 4.66 12.81 0.42
CA ALA A 114 5.51 13.30 1.51
C ALA A 114 5.25 12.56 2.83
N LEU A 115 3.99 12.23 3.14
CA LEU A 115 3.67 11.43 4.33
C LEU A 115 4.19 10.00 4.23
N LEU A 116 4.04 9.37 3.07
CA LEU A 116 4.53 8.02 2.84
C LEU A 116 6.07 7.96 2.91
N ASP A 117 6.78 8.96 2.36
CA ASP A 117 8.24 9.05 2.49
C ASP A 117 8.66 9.22 3.96
N ARG A 118 7.92 9.98 4.78
CA ARG A 118 8.16 10.09 6.23
C ARG A 118 7.97 8.76 6.94
N ILE A 119 6.93 8.00 6.60
CA ILE A 119 6.71 6.66 7.16
C ILE A 119 7.88 5.73 6.86
N VAL A 120 8.38 5.74 5.62
CA VAL A 120 9.55 4.94 5.23
C VAL A 120 10.80 5.37 6.01
N ALA A 121 11.06 6.68 6.11
CA ALA A 121 12.20 7.19 6.87
C ALA A 121 12.12 6.83 8.36
N GLU A 122 10.93 6.94 8.96
CA GLU A 122 10.69 6.58 10.36
C GLU A 122 10.96 5.08 10.61
N TYR A 123 10.47 4.22 9.71
CA TYR A 123 10.72 2.78 9.78
C TYR A 123 12.19 2.41 9.64
N GLN A 124 12.96 3.18 8.87
CA GLN A 124 14.41 3.01 8.72
C GLN A 124 15.18 3.50 9.95
N GLY A 125 14.70 4.55 10.63
CA GLY A 125 15.31 5.10 11.85
C GLY A 125 15.31 4.13 13.03
N ARG A 126 14.26 3.30 13.15
CA ARG A 126 14.14 2.20 14.15
C ARG A 126 14.38 2.62 15.61
N ASP A 127 14.11 3.87 15.96
CA ASP A 127 14.15 4.29 17.35
C ASP A 127 12.91 3.79 18.13
N GLU A 128 12.90 4.04 19.44
CA GLU A 128 11.83 3.60 20.34
C GLU A 128 10.47 4.29 20.05
N TYR A 129 10.48 5.42 19.36
CA TYR A 129 9.29 6.21 19.02
C TYR A 129 8.78 5.94 17.61
N ALA A 130 9.59 5.31 16.76
CA ALA A 130 9.29 5.08 15.35
C ALA A 130 7.91 4.46 15.11
N ARG A 131 7.56 3.45 15.91
CA ARG A 131 6.26 2.77 15.78
C ARG A 131 5.07 3.71 16.08
N ALA A 132 5.20 4.58 17.08
CA ALA A 132 4.18 5.56 17.42
C ALA A 132 4.06 6.68 16.38
N MET A 133 5.20 7.13 15.85
CA MET A 133 5.25 8.13 14.78
C MET A 133 4.64 7.60 13.48
N ILE A 134 4.99 6.37 13.07
CA ILE A 134 4.36 5.70 11.92
C ILE A 134 2.84 5.63 12.09
N GLY A 135 2.35 5.28 13.27
CA GLY A 135 0.91 5.25 13.55
C GLY A 135 0.25 6.62 13.39
N THR A 136 0.93 7.68 13.81
CA THR A 136 0.46 9.07 13.65
C THR A 136 0.43 9.49 12.18
N TYR A 137 1.47 9.16 11.40
CA TYR A 137 1.49 9.45 9.97
C TYR A 137 0.44 8.66 9.20
N LEU A 138 0.22 7.38 9.53
CA LEU A 138 -0.84 6.58 8.93
C LEU A 138 -2.23 7.11 9.28
N PHE A 139 -2.45 7.57 10.51
CA PHE A 139 -3.68 8.26 10.89
C PHE A 139 -3.90 9.52 10.03
N GLN A 140 -2.86 10.37 9.90
CA GLN A 140 -2.94 11.56 9.07
C GLN A 140 -3.22 11.23 7.59
N PHE A 141 -2.53 10.22 7.06
CA PHE A 141 -2.74 9.72 5.70
C PHE A 141 -4.20 9.28 5.49
N ALA A 142 -4.75 8.49 6.41
CA ALA A 142 -6.12 8.00 6.32
C ALA A 142 -7.15 9.14 6.40
N VAL A 143 -6.92 10.16 7.23
CA VAL A 143 -7.78 11.36 7.27
C VAL A 143 -7.72 12.15 5.97
N LEU A 144 -6.54 12.31 5.37
CA LEU A 144 -6.41 12.96 4.05
C LEU A 144 -7.11 12.15 2.97
N LEU A 145 -6.97 10.82 3.01
CA LEU A 145 -7.63 9.92 2.09
C LEU A 145 -9.15 10.06 2.16
N GLN A 146 -9.74 10.04 3.36
CA GLN A 146 -11.18 10.26 3.54
C GLN A 146 -11.69 11.59 3.00
N ARG A 147 -10.85 12.63 2.97
CA ARG A 147 -11.23 13.95 2.43
C ARG A 147 -11.12 14.03 0.91
N ALA A 148 -10.39 13.10 0.30
CA ALA A 148 -10.16 13.06 -1.14
C ALA A 148 -11.12 12.11 -1.88
N LEU A 149 -11.76 11.19 -1.16
CA LEU A 149 -12.84 10.32 -1.64
C LEU A 149 -14.19 11.05 -1.60
#